data_AF-A0A800ETA9-F1
#
_entry.id   AF-A0A800ETA9-F1
#
_cell.length_a   1.000
_cell.length_b   1.000
_cell.length_c   1.000
_cell.angle_alpha   90.00
_cell.angle_beta   90.00
_cell.angle_gamma   90.00
#
_symmetry.space_group_name_H-M   'P 1'
#
loop_
_entity.id
_entity.type
_entity.pdbx_description
1 polymer ?
#
loop_
_entity_poly.entity_id
_entity_poly.type
_entity_poly.pdbx_seq_one_letter_code
_entity_poly.pdbx_strand_id
1 'polypeptide(L)'
;MRLYEIVYIFDATLDEDSVNTKLEKFHPLVLGQGGEVVAVDHWGTRQMAYPVRKQGTGYYVVAQVRSEVDGLPEFERILRLDPELLRYLIVLNEGEPTTGHSLLGEAPPARRNQEKDDDDDDDDRPDEAVPAEGEDADRGFSPPEFSGGRGRRRRMEGPVIELLNYKDVSTLSQFMTEQGKILPKRTTKVTARFQRQLGRAIKRARYLALIPYIRDHEV
;
A
#
# COMPACT_ATOMS: atom_id res chain seq x y z
N MET A 1 10.02 -20.28 7.68
CA MET A 1 10.58 -18.95 8.00
C MET A 1 10.13 -17.94 6.98
N ARG A 2 9.72 -16.76 7.43
CA ARG A 2 9.25 -15.67 6.56
C ARG A 2 10.33 -14.60 6.45
N LEU A 3 10.40 -13.92 5.32
CA LEU A 3 11.28 -12.78 5.15
C LEU A 3 10.59 -11.53 5.71
N TYR A 4 11.24 -10.87 6.65
CA TYR A 4 10.81 -9.61 7.21
C TYR A 4 11.76 -8.50 6.75
N GLU A 5 11.19 -7.32 6.54
CA GLU A 5 11.94 -6.09 6.39
C GLU A 5 11.72 -5.24 7.63
N ILE A 6 12.82 -4.74 8.18
CA ILE A 6 12.84 -3.93 9.38
C ILE A 6 13.51 -2.61 9.04
N VAL A 7 12.80 -1.51 9.25
CA VAL A 7 13.34 -0.17 9.07
C VAL A 7 13.54 0.45 10.43
N TYR A 8 14.77 0.88 10.71
CA TYR A 8 15.15 1.60 11.93
C TYR A 8 15.34 3.08 11.61
N ILE A 9 14.90 3.93 12.53
CA ILE A 9 15.21 5.36 12.54
C ILE A 9 15.93 5.64 13.86
N PHE A 10 17.23 5.86 13.78
CA PHE A 10 18.06 6.29 14.91
C PHE A 10 18.10 7.82 15.00
N ASP A 11 18.46 8.32 16.17
CA ASP A 11 18.81 9.74 16.33
C ASP A 11 20.00 10.10 15.41
N ALA A 12 19.92 11.27 14.77
CA ALA A 12 20.93 11.75 13.84
C ALA A 12 22.26 12.17 14.50
N THR A 13 22.27 12.27 15.83
CA THR A 13 23.48 12.55 16.63
C THR A 13 24.41 11.35 16.74
N LEU A 14 23.95 10.15 16.40
CA LEU A 14 24.75 8.95 16.41
C LEU A 14 25.61 8.78 15.16
N ASP A 15 26.85 8.37 15.38
CA ASP A 15 27.77 7.94 14.33
C ASP A 15 27.43 6.53 13.82
N GLU A 16 27.88 6.21 12.60
CA GLU A 16 27.67 4.92 11.95
C GLU A 16 28.21 3.73 12.76
N ASP A 17 29.37 3.87 13.39
CA ASP A 17 29.97 2.82 14.22
C ASP A 17 29.11 2.47 15.45
N SER A 18 28.49 3.49 16.06
CA SER A 18 27.59 3.31 17.20
C SER A 18 26.28 2.67 16.75
N VAL A 19 25.79 3.01 15.55
CA VAL A 19 24.64 2.34 14.94
C VAL A 19 24.96 0.87 14.66
N ASN A 20 26.13 0.56 14.10
CA ASN A 20 26.57 -0.81 13.83
C ASN A 20 26.66 -1.65 15.11
N THR A 21 27.23 -1.10 16.18
CA THR A 21 27.28 -1.77 17.50
C THR A 21 25.90 -2.16 18.00
N LYS A 22 24.88 -1.32 17.77
CA LYS A 22 23.50 -1.64 18.14
C LYS A 22 22.88 -2.69 17.23
N LEU A 23 23.12 -2.61 15.93
CA LEU A 23 22.66 -3.61 14.98
C LEU A 23 23.22 -4.99 15.34
N GLU A 24 24.50 -5.06 15.70
CA GLU A 24 25.14 -6.28 16.23
C GLU A 24 24.54 -6.77 17.55
N LYS A 25 23.98 -5.88 18.38
CA LYS A 25 23.22 -6.27 19.57
C LYS A 25 21.81 -6.77 19.23
N PHE A 26 21.19 -6.22 18.19
CA PHE A 26 19.83 -6.54 17.76
C PHE A 26 19.75 -7.82 16.94
N HIS A 27 20.67 -8.04 16.00
CA HIS A 27 20.65 -9.18 15.09
C HIS A 27 20.66 -10.54 15.82
N PRO A 28 21.50 -10.79 16.85
CA PRO A 28 21.52 -12.06 17.57
C PRO A 28 20.20 -12.43 18.23
N LEU A 29 19.39 -11.45 18.62
CA LEU A 29 18.07 -11.70 19.21
C LEU A 29 17.10 -12.30 18.20
N VAL A 30 17.30 -12.00 16.92
CA VAL A 30 16.55 -12.62 15.83
C VAL A 30 17.17 -13.98 15.45
N LEU A 31 18.50 -14.10 15.52
CA LEU A 31 19.23 -15.35 15.22
C LEU A 31 19.01 -16.45 16.28
N GLY A 32 18.84 -16.09 17.55
CA GLY A 32 18.72 -17.03 18.68
C GLY A 32 17.53 -18.00 18.58
N GLN A 33 16.56 -17.69 17.72
CA GLN A 33 15.41 -18.54 17.42
C GLN A 33 15.41 -19.05 15.96
N GLY A 34 16.57 -19.11 15.32
CA GLY A 34 16.74 -19.63 13.95
C GLY A 34 16.55 -18.59 12.84
N GLY A 35 16.59 -17.29 13.15
CA GLY A 35 16.60 -16.26 12.13
C GLY A 35 17.94 -16.14 11.39
N GLU A 36 17.94 -15.50 10.22
CA GLU A 36 19.12 -15.18 9.40
C GLU A 36 19.00 -13.75 8.89
N VAL A 37 20.06 -12.95 8.99
CA VAL A 37 20.11 -11.61 8.40
C VAL A 37 20.58 -11.73 6.96
N VAL A 38 19.72 -11.33 6.02
CA VAL A 38 19.97 -11.47 4.58
C VAL A 38 20.76 -10.28 4.05
N ALA A 39 20.35 -9.06 4.43
CA ALA A 39 20.96 -7.83 3.95
C ALA A 39 20.74 -6.70 4.96
N VAL A 40 21.69 -5.79 5.06
CA VAL A 40 21.60 -4.54 5.82
C VAL A 40 22.05 -3.41 4.89
N ASP A 41 21.22 -2.37 4.77
CA ASP A 41 21.44 -1.22 3.91
C ASP A 41 21.35 0.07 4.74
N HIS A 42 22.41 0.87 4.68
CA HIS A 42 22.56 2.12 5.41
C HIS A 42 22.18 3.28 4.51
N TRP A 43 21.07 3.93 4.84
CA TRP A 43 20.54 5.05 4.07
C TRP A 43 21.08 6.41 4.51
N GLY A 44 21.82 6.42 5.62
CA GLY A 44 22.41 7.60 6.21
C GLY A 44 21.40 8.50 6.91
N THR A 45 21.86 9.71 7.24
CA THR A 45 21.05 10.76 7.83
C THR A 45 20.14 11.39 6.79
N ARG A 46 18.84 11.45 7.07
CA ARG A 46 17.83 12.07 6.20
C ARG A 46 16.93 13.02 7.00
N GLN A 47 16.43 14.04 6.33
CA GLN A 47 15.41 14.94 6.89
C GLN A 47 14.06 14.21 6.91
N MET A 48 13.41 14.20 8.06
CA MET A 48 12.09 13.62 8.23
C MET A 48 11.02 14.63 7.81
N ALA A 49 9.94 14.14 7.22
CA ALA A 49 8.82 14.99 6.79
C ALA A 49 8.08 15.67 7.94
N TYR A 50 8.21 15.16 9.16
CA TYR A 50 7.71 15.76 10.39
C TYR A 50 8.57 15.31 11.57
N PRO A 51 8.62 16.09 12.68
CA PRO A 51 9.47 15.75 13.80
C PRO A 51 8.98 14.50 14.54
N VAL A 52 9.89 13.55 14.80
CA VAL A 52 9.63 12.36 15.61
C VAL A 52 10.40 12.50 16.92
N ARG A 53 9.69 12.44 18.06
CA ARG A 53 10.27 12.73 19.39
C ARG A 53 11.04 14.06 19.43
N LYS A 54 10.52 15.10 18.74
CA LYS A 54 11.13 16.44 18.58
C LYS A 54 12.38 16.51 17.70
N GLN A 55 12.86 15.39 17.16
CA GLN A 55 13.94 15.40 16.17
C GLN A 55 13.38 15.58 14.76
N GLY A 56 13.98 16.46 13.95
CA GLY A 56 13.62 16.68 12.55
C GLY A 56 14.44 15.86 11.55
N THR A 57 15.55 15.27 12.01
CA THR A 57 16.47 14.43 11.24
C THR A 57 16.61 13.07 11.90
N GLY A 58 16.88 12.04 11.11
CA GLY A 58 17.10 10.68 11.62
C GLY A 58 18.01 9.89 10.69
N TYR A 59 18.72 8.93 11.27
CA TYR A 59 19.58 8.00 10.53
C TYR A 59 18.79 6.73 10.21
N TYR A 60 18.63 6.43 8.92
CA TYR A 60 17.81 5.32 8.44
C TYR A 60 18.66 4.08 8.15
N VAL A 61 18.20 2.94 8.65
CA VAL A 61 18.77 1.62 8.32
C VAL A 61 17.65 0.68 7.92
N VAL A 62 17.84 -0.06 6.83
CA VAL A 62 16.92 -1.10 6.38
C VAL A 62 17.62 -2.45 6.53
N ALA A 63 17.05 -3.35 7.31
CA ALA A 63 17.52 -4.72 7.46
C ALA A 63 16.48 -5.71 6.93
N GLN A 64 16.95 -6.71 6.19
CA GLN A 64 16.15 -7.85 5.78
C GLN A 64 16.54 -9.06 6.61
N VAL A 65 15.56 -9.62 7.31
CA VAL A 65 15.78 -10.72 8.24
C VAL A 65 14.78 -11.81 7.96
N ARG A 66 15.27 -13.01 7.71
CA ARG A 66 14.46 -14.22 7.69
C ARG A 66 14.26 -14.65 9.14
N SER A 67 13.02 -14.78 9.59
CA SER A 67 12.74 -15.15 10.99
C SER A 67 11.51 -16.04 11.11
N GLU A 68 11.39 -16.67 12.27
CA GLU A 68 10.17 -17.32 12.76
C GLU A 68 9.28 -16.31 13.52
N VAL A 69 8.00 -16.63 13.68
CA VAL A 69 7.00 -15.72 14.27
C VAL A 69 7.21 -15.54 15.78
N ASP A 70 7.70 -16.58 16.46
CA ASP A 70 7.76 -16.63 17.93
C ASP A 70 8.78 -15.67 18.54
N GLY A 71 9.83 -15.29 17.79
CA GLY A 71 10.90 -14.41 18.28
C GLY A 71 10.63 -12.92 18.09
N LEU A 72 9.64 -12.57 17.27
CA LEU A 72 9.32 -11.18 16.97
C LEU A 72 8.84 -10.36 18.19
N PRO A 73 8.01 -10.90 19.11
CA PRO A 73 7.57 -10.13 20.28
C PRO A 73 8.71 -9.76 21.23
N GLU A 74 9.65 -10.67 21.46
CA GLU A 74 10.83 -10.40 22.31
C GLU A 74 11.75 -9.36 21.66
N PHE A 75 11.96 -9.51 20.36
CA PHE A 75 12.72 -8.55 19.56
C PHE A 75 12.10 -7.15 19.61
N GLU A 76 10.79 -7.05 19.39
CA GLU A 76 10.05 -5.78 19.45
C GLU A 76 10.14 -5.12 20.83
N ARG A 77 10.06 -5.90 21.91
CA ARG A 77 10.19 -5.39 23.27
C ARG A 77 11.55 -4.72 23.49
N ILE A 78 12.63 -5.30 22.96
CA ILE A 78 13.99 -4.77 23.11
C ILE A 78 14.17 -3.52 22.27
N LEU A 79 13.68 -3.50 21.03
CA LEU A 79 13.70 -2.29 20.19
C LEU A 79 12.96 -1.12 20.86
N ARG A 80 11.81 -1.40 21.50
CA ARG A 80 11.03 -0.38 22.20
C ARG A 80 11.74 0.20 23.42
N LEU A 81 12.63 -0.56 24.05
CA LEU A 81 13.38 -0.13 25.25
C LEU A 81 14.56 0.79 24.93
N ASP A 82 15.06 0.78 23.69
CA ASP A 82 16.18 1.62 23.29
C ASP A 82 15.72 3.08 23.09
N PRO A 83 16.24 4.05 23.88
CA PRO A 83 15.86 5.45 23.76
C PRO A 83 16.39 6.11 22.47
N GLU A 84 17.51 5.62 21.95
CA GLU A 84 18.20 6.18 20.78
C GLU A 84 17.56 5.73 19.46
N LEU A 85 16.68 4.72 19.52
CA LEU A 85 15.81 4.33 18.44
C LEU A 85 14.53 5.19 18.48
N LEU A 86 14.40 6.13 17.55
CA LEU A 86 13.25 7.03 17.46
C LEU A 86 12.00 6.28 17.04
N ARG A 87 12.14 5.39 16.05
CA ARG A 87 11.04 4.59 15.50
C ARG A 87 11.57 3.35 14.78
N TYR A 88 10.75 2.31 14.72
CA TYR A 88 11.01 1.11 13.94
C TYR A 88 9.73 0.64 13.25
N LEU A 89 9.85 0.02 12.07
CA LEU A 89 8.74 -0.63 11.39
C LEU A 89 9.16 -2.03 10.97
N ILE A 90 8.38 -3.04 11.37
CA ILE A 90 8.55 -4.43 10.94
C ILE A 90 7.45 -4.75 9.93
N VAL A 91 7.85 -5.22 8.75
CA VAL A 91 6.95 -5.57 7.64
C VAL A 91 7.30 -6.97 7.13
N LEU A 92 6.29 -7.74 6.74
CA LEU A 92 6.52 -8.95 5.96
C LEU A 92 6.96 -8.57 4.55
N ASN A 93 8.15 -9.01 4.12
CA ASN A 93 8.65 -8.72 2.78
C ASN A 93 7.95 -9.63 1.76
N GLU A 94 7.24 -9.02 0.80
CA GLU A 94 6.53 -9.71 -0.29
C GLU A 94 7.41 -9.85 -1.56
N GLY A 95 8.71 -9.54 -1.47
CA GLY A 95 9.67 -9.56 -2.60
C GLY A 95 10.14 -8.17 -3.05
N GLU A 96 10.02 -7.16 -2.19
CA GLU A 96 10.43 -5.78 -2.49
C GLU A 96 11.97 -5.65 -2.50
N PRO A 97 12.55 -4.97 -3.51
CA PRO A 97 13.98 -4.73 -3.54
C PRO A 97 14.41 -3.80 -2.41
N THR A 98 15.61 -4.00 -1.89
CA THR A 98 16.19 -3.24 -0.78
C THR A 98 16.30 -1.76 -1.11
N THR A 99 16.68 -1.45 -2.36
CA THR A 99 17.01 -0.12 -2.89
C THR A 99 15.85 0.89 -2.88
N GLY A 100 14.64 0.50 -2.47
CA GLY A 100 13.55 1.44 -2.19
C GLY A 100 12.79 1.96 -3.41
N HIS A 101 13.11 1.48 -4.62
CA HIS A 101 12.35 1.78 -5.83
C HIS A 101 11.14 0.85 -5.97
N SER A 102 10.02 1.39 -6.49
CA SER A 102 8.88 0.58 -6.91
C SER A 102 9.17 -0.11 -8.25
N LEU A 103 8.71 -1.34 -8.44
CA LEU A 103 8.77 -2.01 -9.74
C LEU A 103 7.54 -1.60 -10.55
N LEU A 104 7.78 -0.75 -11.55
CA LEU A 104 6.79 -0.43 -12.57
C LEU A 104 6.72 -1.60 -13.54
N GLY A 105 5.54 -2.21 -13.69
CA GLY A 105 5.33 -3.25 -14.69
C GLY A 105 5.21 -2.67 -16.09
N GLU A 106 5.49 -3.49 -17.10
CA GLU A 106 5.22 -3.14 -18.49
C GLU A 106 3.72 -2.92 -18.69
N ALA A 107 3.36 -1.89 -19.45
CA ALA A 107 1.97 -1.66 -19.81
C ALA A 107 1.47 -2.90 -20.57
N PRO A 108 0.33 -3.50 -20.16
CA PRO A 108 -0.20 -4.66 -20.84
C PRO A 108 -0.40 -4.30 -22.31
N PRO A 109 -0.07 -5.21 -23.26
CA PRO A 109 -0.28 -4.93 -24.66
C PRO A 109 -1.73 -4.54 -24.84
N ALA A 110 -1.96 -3.36 -25.43
CA ALA A 110 -3.28 -2.81 -25.65
C ALA A 110 -4.15 -3.93 -26.23
N ARG A 111 -5.16 -4.36 -25.47
CA ARG A 111 -6.10 -5.35 -25.99
C ARG A 111 -6.76 -4.67 -27.18
N ARG A 112 -6.37 -5.09 -28.39
CA ARG A 112 -7.02 -4.71 -29.64
C ARG A 112 -8.51 -4.85 -29.36
N ASN A 113 -9.22 -3.72 -29.38
CA ASN A 113 -10.67 -3.73 -29.22
C ASN A 113 -11.17 -4.75 -30.26
N GLN A 114 -11.70 -5.88 -29.81
CA GLN A 114 -12.65 -6.58 -30.64
C GLN A 114 -13.83 -5.62 -30.71
N GLU A 115 -13.90 -4.90 -31.83
CA GLU A 115 -15.13 -4.35 -32.37
C GLU A 115 -16.22 -5.38 -32.08
N LYS A 116 -17.17 -5.01 -31.22
CA LYS A 116 -18.44 -5.70 -31.18
C LYS A 116 -19.18 -5.23 -32.42
N ASP A 117 -18.86 -5.86 -33.53
CA ASP A 117 -19.87 -6.14 -34.56
C ASP A 117 -20.82 -7.15 -33.92
N ASP A 118 -21.86 -6.63 -33.28
CA ASP A 118 -23.09 -7.40 -33.03
C ASP A 118 -24.15 -6.73 -33.93
N ASP A 119 -23.94 -6.83 -35.25
CA ASP A 119 -25.02 -6.86 -36.23
C ASP A 119 -25.57 -8.31 -36.25
N ASP A 120 -26.88 -8.40 -36.47
CA ASP A 120 -27.71 -9.60 -36.74
C ASP A 120 -28.17 -10.46 -35.53
N ASP A 121 -29.44 -10.28 -35.14
CA ASP A 121 -30.49 -11.17 -35.66
C ASP A 121 -31.91 -10.71 -35.23
N ASP A 122 -32.79 -10.67 -36.24
CA ASP A 122 -34.22 -10.45 -36.19
C ASP A 122 -34.96 -11.26 -35.10
N ASP A 123 -35.90 -10.63 -34.41
CA ASP A 123 -37.11 -11.34 -33.92
C ASP A 123 -38.31 -10.38 -33.99
N ASP A 124 -38.85 -10.27 -35.20
CA ASP A 124 -40.24 -9.87 -35.45
C ASP A 124 -41.18 -10.74 -34.61
N ARG A 125 -41.81 -10.17 -33.57
CA ARG A 125 -43.03 -10.74 -33.00
C ARG A 125 -44.17 -9.73 -33.12
N PRO A 126 -45.26 -10.08 -33.82
CA PRO A 126 -46.32 -9.14 -34.15
C PRO A 126 -47.19 -8.81 -32.94
N ASP A 127 -47.69 -7.57 -32.94
CA ASP A 127 -48.77 -7.09 -32.07
C ASP A 127 -50.00 -7.99 -32.17
N GLU A 128 -50.41 -8.61 -31.06
CA GLU A 128 -51.77 -9.15 -30.91
C GLU A 128 -52.40 -8.65 -29.61
N ALA A 129 -53.38 -7.76 -29.77
CA ALA A 129 -54.20 -7.22 -28.70
C ALA A 129 -55.24 -8.24 -28.23
N VAL A 130 -55.44 -8.34 -26.91
CA VAL A 130 -56.70 -8.85 -26.34
C VAL A 130 -57.09 -7.97 -25.13
N PRO A 131 -58.31 -7.39 -25.09
CA PRO A 131 -58.75 -6.52 -24.00
C PRO A 131 -59.67 -7.22 -22.98
N ALA A 132 -59.84 -6.50 -21.86
CA ALA A 132 -60.99 -6.42 -20.94
C ALA A 132 -61.05 -7.27 -19.65
N GLU A 133 -60.85 -6.53 -18.55
CA GLU A 133 -61.68 -6.39 -17.33
C GLU A 133 -61.72 -7.47 -16.22
N GLY A 134 -61.49 -7.00 -14.99
CA GLY A 134 -61.68 -7.70 -13.73
C GLY A 134 -60.97 -6.96 -12.58
N GLU A 135 -61.67 -6.03 -11.94
CA GLU A 135 -61.26 -5.31 -10.72
C GLU A 135 -61.14 -6.29 -9.54
N ASP A 136 -60.02 -6.26 -8.81
CA ASP A 136 -60.04 -6.30 -7.34
C ASP A 136 -58.67 -5.96 -6.75
N ALA A 137 -58.72 -5.13 -5.71
CA ALA A 137 -57.59 -4.42 -5.14
C ALA A 137 -56.76 -5.28 -4.18
N ASP A 138 -55.47 -5.45 -4.48
CA ASP A 138 -54.45 -5.60 -3.45
C ASP A 138 -53.29 -4.64 -3.73
N ARG A 139 -53.15 -3.62 -2.88
CA ARG A 139 -52.07 -2.64 -2.94
C ARG A 139 -50.80 -3.23 -2.33
N GLY A 140 -50.25 -4.22 -3.00
CA GLY A 140 -48.83 -4.57 -2.88
C GLY A 140 -48.01 -3.60 -3.71
N PHE A 141 -47.61 -2.46 -3.13
CA PHE A 141 -46.50 -1.69 -3.71
C PHE A 141 -45.21 -2.48 -3.48
N SER A 142 -44.98 -3.51 -4.29
CA SER A 142 -43.66 -4.12 -4.42
C SER A 142 -42.80 -3.15 -5.22
N PRO A 143 -41.68 -2.65 -4.68
CA PRO A 143 -40.75 -1.86 -5.46
C PRO A 143 -40.35 -2.64 -6.72
N PRO A 144 -40.27 -1.99 -7.90
CA PRO A 144 -39.97 -2.67 -9.15
C PRO A 144 -38.66 -3.44 -9.01
N GLU A 145 -38.64 -4.70 -9.47
CA GLU A 145 -37.43 -5.51 -9.45
C GLU A 145 -36.36 -4.81 -10.29
N PHE A 146 -35.24 -4.48 -9.64
CA PHE A 146 -34.09 -3.89 -10.30
C PHE A 146 -33.48 -4.92 -11.25
N SER A 147 -33.96 -4.93 -12.50
CA SER A 147 -33.37 -5.67 -13.63
C SER A 147 -32.28 -4.86 -14.34
N GLY A 148 -31.69 -3.88 -13.64
CA GLY A 148 -30.48 -3.22 -14.10
C GLY A 148 -29.34 -4.22 -14.12
N GLY A 149 -29.00 -4.73 -15.31
CA GLY A 149 -27.81 -5.53 -15.52
C GLY A 149 -26.65 -4.87 -14.80
N ARG A 150 -26.02 -5.57 -13.85
CA ARG A 150 -24.88 -5.05 -13.07
C ARG A 150 -23.82 -4.64 -14.08
N GLY A 151 -23.80 -3.37 -14.45
CA GLY A 151 -22.97 -2.85 -15.52
C GLY A 151 -21.56 -3.39 -15.31
N ARG A 152 -21.04 -4.13 -16.30
CA ARG A 152 -19.68 -4.68 -16.25
C ARG A 152 -18.79 -3.53 -15.82
N ARG A 153 -18.24 -3.61 -14.61
CA ARG A 153 -17.35 -2.58 -14.06
C ARG A 153 -16.22 -2.45 -15.08
N ARG A 154 -16.24 -1.39 -15.91
CA ARG A 154 -15.16 -1.12 -16.87
C ARG A 154 -13.88 -1.05 -16.05
N ARG A 155 -13.02 -2.04 -16.25
CA ARG A 155 -11.75 -2.19 -15.56
C ARG A 155 -10.79 -1.22 -16.26
N MET A 156 -10.79 0.05 -15.86
CA MET A 156 -9.89 1.03 -16.46
C MET A 156 -8.45 0.81 -16.00
N GLU A 157 -7.55 0.97 -16.97
CA GLU A 157 -6.10 0.90 -16.88
C GLU A 157 -5.58 2.08 -16.05
N GLY A 158 -5.28 1.82 -14.78
CA GLY A 158 -4.24 2.56 -14.06
C GLY A 158 -2.86 2.01 -14.46
N PRO A 159 -1.78 2.73 -14.14
CA PRO A 159 -0.43 2.21 -14.36
C PRO A 159 -0.30 0.81 -13.74
N VAL A 160 0.23 -0.13 -14.51
CA VAL A 160 0.46 -1.50 -14.03
C VAL A 160 1.69 -1.46 -13.16
N ILE A 161 1.50 -1.06 -11.91
CA ILE A 161 2.53 -1.14 -10.89
C ILE A 161 2.45 -2.56 -10.34
N GLU A 162 3.46 -3.38 -10.66
CA GLU A 162 3.53 -4.78 -10.20
C GLU A 162 3.84 -4.85 -8.71
N LEU A 163 4.74 -3.98 -8.24
CA LEU A 163 5.13 -3.93 -6.84
C LEU A 163 5.34 -2.49 -6.37
N LEU A 164 4.51 -2.06 -5.42
CA LEU A 164 4.57 -0.72 -4.85
C LEU A 164 5.37 -0.74 -3.55
N ASN A 165 6.54 -0.12 -3.57
CA ASN A 165 7.41 -0.01 -2.41
C ASN A 165 7.02 1.22 -1.57
N TYR A 166 6.88 1.05 -0.25
CA TYR A 166 6.56 2.17 0.63
C TYR A 166 7.73 3.15 0.84
N LYS A 167 8.93 2.73 0.42
CA LYS A 167 10.16 3.51 0.42
C LYS A 167 10.25 4.52 -0.74
N ASP A 168 9.48 4.31 -1.80
CA ASP A 168 9.50 5.16 -3.00
C ASP A 168 8.61 6.39 -2.81
N VAL A 169 9.18 7.40 -2.16
CA VAL A 169 8.48 8.67 -1.89
C VAL A 169 8.02 9.34 -3.17
N SER A 170 8.79 9.23 -4.26
CA SER A 170 8.51 9.88 -5.53
C SER A 170 7.21 9.37 -6.16
N THR A 171 7.06 8.04 -6.23
CA THR A 171 5.87 7.37 -6.75
C THR A 171 4.67 7.59 -5.84
N LEU A 172 4.84 7.47 -4.52
CA LEU A 172 3.75 7.64 -3.55
C LEU A 172 3.18 9.06 -3.52
N SER A 173 4.04 10.07 -3.71
CA SER A 173 3.65 11.49 -3.71
C SER A 173 2.66 11.82 -4.84
N GLN A 174 2.73 11.14 -5.99
CA GLN A 174 1.80 11.31 -7.11
C GLN A 174 0.36 10.89 -6.76
N PHE A 175 0.20 9.99 -5.79
CA PHE A 175 -1.11 9.50 -5.35
C PHE A 175 -1.69 10.27 -4.15
N MET A 176 -1.09 11.42 -3.82
CA MET A 176 -1.53 12.30 -2.74
C MET A 176 -1.96 13.65 -3.29
N THR A 177 -2.93 14.28 -2.62
CA THR A 177 -3.26 15.69 -2.88
C THR A 177 -2.15 16.58 -2.37
N GLU A 178 -2.16 17.85 -2.77
CA GLU A 178 -1.29 18.90 -2.21
C GLU A 178 -1.40 18.95 -0.69
N GLN A 179 -2.61 18.89 -0.14
CA GLN A 179 -2.85 18.85 1.31
C GLN A 179 -2.33 17.58 2.03
N GLY A 180 -1.78 16.61 1.32
CA GLY A 180 -1.37 15.34 1.90
C GLY A 180 -2.51 14.35 2.16
N LYS A 181 -3.69 14.50 1.55
CA LYS A 181 -4.76 13.48 1.60
C LYS A 181 -4.48 12.40 0.54
N ILE A 182 -4.85 11.14 0.84
CA ILE A 182 -4.72 10.05 -0.14
C ILE A 182 -5.79 10.22 -1.20
N LEU A 183 -5.40 10.22 -2.49
CA LEU A 183 -6.35 10.36 -3.58
C LEU A 183 -7.36 9.19 -3.59
N PRO A 184 -8.66 9.47 -3.81
CA PRO A 184 -9.67 8.45 -3.86
C PRO A 184 -9.53 7.60 -5.13
N LYS A 185 -10.00 6.35 -5.08
CA LYS A 185 -9.91 5.39 -6.19
C LYS A 185 -10.43 5.93 -7.53
N ARG A 186 -11.50 6.74 -7.49
CA ARG A 186 -12.10 7.36 -8.69
C ARG A 186 -11.14 8.29 -9.44
N THR A 187 -10.17 8.86 -8.75
CA THR A 187 -9.17 9.78 -9.30
C THR A 187 -7.89 9.06 -9.66
N THR A 188 -7.44 8.10 -8.84
CA THR A 188 -6.21 7.33 -9.08
C THR A 188 -6.32 6.35 -10.24
N LYS A 189 -7.54 5.99 -10.67
CA LYS A 189 -7.82 5.03 -11.76
C LYS A 189 -7.20 3.64 -11.55
N VAL A 190 -6.81 3.29 -10.33
CA VAL A 190 -6.22 1.97 -10.01
C VAL A 190 -7.27 0.94 -9.62
N THR A 191 -6.89 -0.34 -9.63
CA THR A 191 -7.77 -1.43 -9.17
C THR A 191 -8.06 -1.32 -7.67
N ALA A 192 -9.18 -1.87 -7.19
CA ALA A 192 -9.53 -1.82 -5.76
C ALA A 192 -8.50 -2.55 -4.86
N ARG A 193 -7.87 -3.61 -5.39
CA ARG A 193 -6.78 -4.32 -4.70
C ARG A 193 -5.56 -3.40 -4.56
N PHE A 194 -5.16 -2.77 -5.65
CA PHE A 194 -4.02 -1.86 -5.67
C PHE A 194 -4.25 -0.63 -4.78
N GLN A 195 -5.44 -0.03 -4.80
CA GLN A 195 -5.77 1.10 -3.91
C GLN A 195 -5.57 0.75 -2.43
N ARG A 196 -5.87 -0.49 -2.01
CA ARG A 196 -5.62 -0.94 -0.63
C ARG A 196 -4.12 -1.10 -0.35
N GLN A 197 -3.36 -1.64 -1.29
CA GLN A 197 -1.90 -1.73 -1.19
C GLN A 197 -1.27 -0.34 -1.10
N LEU A 198 -1.64 0.58 -2.00
CA LEU A 198 -1.27 1.99 -1.99
C LEU A 198 -1.59 2.67 -0.66
N GLY A 199 -2.81 2.47 -0.14
CA GLY A 199 -3.19 3.01 1.17
C GLY A 199 -2.32 2.48 2.31
N ARG A 200 -1.94 1.19 2.28
CA ARG A 200 -1.01 0.61 3.27
C ARG A 200 0.40 1.16 3.11
N ALA A 201 0.90 1.27 1.89
CA ALA A 201 2.23 1.80 1.58
C ALA A 201 2.37 3.26 2.03
N ILE A 202 1.41 4.13 1.68
CA ILE A 202 1.40 5.53 2.13
C ILE A 202 1.36 5.61 3.66
N LYS A 203 0.57 4.77 4.32
CA LYS A 203 0.51 4.74 5.79
C LYS A 203 1.85 4.31 6.40
N ARG A 204 2.54 3.33 5.82
CA ARG A 204 3.88 2.90 6.25
C ARG A 204 4.91 4.01 6.03
N ALA A 205 4.91 4.64 4.86
CA ALA A 205 5.79 5.76 4.53
C ALA A 205 5.59 6.95 5.49
N ARG A 206 4.34 7.29 5.82
CA ARG A 206 4.02 8.29 6.83
C ARG A 206 4.48 7.87 8.22
N TYR A 207 4.28 6.62 8.60
CA TYR A 207 4.76 6.12 9.88
C TYR A 207 6.30 6.25 9.98
N LEU A 208 7.02 6.00 8.89
CA LEU A 208 8.47 6.21 8.82
C LEU A 208 8.90 7.67 8.61
N ALA A 209 7.98 8.62 8.70
CA ALA A 209 8.25 10.04 8.48
C ALA A 209 8.95 10.36 7.14
N LEU A 210 8.74 9.53 6.11
CA LEU A 210 9.20 9.78 4.74
C LEU A 210 8.25 10.73 3.98
N ILE A 211 6.97 10.74 4.39
CA ILE A 211 5.90 11.53 3.77
C ILE A 211 5.13 12.28 4.86
N PRO A 212 4.76 13.55 4.66
CA PRO A 212 4.00 14.31 5.64
C PRO A 212 2.54 13.87 5.70
N TYR A 213 1.90 14.07 6.86
CA TYR A 213 0.45 13.90 7.00
C TYR A 213 -0.32 15.08 6.39
N ILE A 214 0.26 16.28 6.46
CA ILE A 214 -0.28 17.57 5.99
C ILE A 214 0.93 18.35 5.44
N ARG A 215 0.83 18.97 4.25
CA ARG A 215 1.94 19.78 3.68
C ARG A 215 2.00 21.21 4.24
N ASP A 216 0.89 21.74 4.75
CA ASP A 216 0.75 23.14 5.16
C ASP A 216 0.97 23.35 6.67
N HIS A 217 2.19 23.12 7.15
CA HIS A 217 2.64 23.70 8.43
C HIS A 217 3.92 24.49 8.18
N GLU A 218 3.76 25.66 7.58
CA GLU A 218 4.70 26.74 7.84
C GLU A 218 4.62 27.06 9.34
N VAL A 219 5.75 26.88 10.02
CA VAL A 219 6.03 27.43 11.35
C VAL A 219 7.12 28.47 11.17
#